data_AF-A0A3B1CJ61-F1
#
_entry.id   AF-A0A3B1CJ61-F1
#
_cell.length_a   1.000
_cell.length_b   1.000
_cell.length_c   1.000
_cell.angle_alpha   90.00
_cell.angle_beta   90.00
_cell.angle_gamma   90.00
#
_symmetry.space_group_name_H-M   'P 1'
#
loop_
_entity.id
_entity.type
_entity.pdbx_description
1 polymer ?
#
loop_
_entity_poly.entity_id
_entity_poly.type
_entity_poly.pdbx_seq_one_letter_code
_entity_poly.pdbx_strand_id
1 'polypeptide(L)'
;MRRGRSFDDLLKKYDWKMINKLLVYLTHPHVDAWNFKPEHEQILAGQVPGLEVTVCYHLAEFLKHLPSAEAVVVWYFKKEWQDKAPRLKLIATPAAGTDWIEISSGENLQISHGGFHGWMIAESVTGAMLYFCKAFALSSAMQTQKKWARKKISDRIQSLYRAKVTILGFGKIGTIIGQALKPFGCTLT
;
A
#
# COMPACT_ATOMS: atom_id res chain seq x y z
N MET A 1 17.83 8.06 -13.76
CA MET A 1 16.51 7.41 -13.60
C MET A 1 16.74 5.90 -13.57
N ARG A 2 16.94 5.30 -12.38
CA ARG A 2 17.03 3.84 -12.27
C ARG A 2 15.59 3.32 -12.27
N ARG A 3 15.20 2.60 -13.33
CA ARG A 3 13.93 1.85 -13.36
C ARG A 3 13.89 1.02 -12.08
N GLY A 4 12.87 1.25 -11.23
CA GLY A 4 12.54 0.29 -10.19
C GLY A 4 12.29 -1.05 -10.89
N ARG A 5 12.81 -2.14 -10.32
CA ARG A 5 12.62 -3.49 -10.84
C ARG A 5 11.16 -3.66 -11.21
N SER A 6 10.87 -3.86 -12.50
CA SER A 6 9.48 -4.07 -12.92
C SER A 6 8.97 -5.37 -12.30
N PHE A 7 7.66 -5.55 -12.28
CA PHE A 7 7.08 -6.85 -11.92
C PHE A 7 7.72 -7.98 -12.75
N ASP A 8 8.05 -7.71 -14.02
CA ASP A 8 8.77 -8.63 -14.91
C ASP A 8 10.21 -8.97 -14.45
N ASP A 9 10.87 -8.08 -13.71
CA ASP A 9 12.22 -8.33 -13.19
C ASP A 9 12.20 -9.25 -11.96
N LEU A 10 11.12 -9.22 -11.16
CA LEU A 10 10.87 -10.21 -10.11
C LEU A 10 10.57 -11.58 -10.74
N LEU A 11 9.86 -11.56 -11.86
CA LEU A 11 9.57 -12.70 -12.70
C LEU A 11 10.77 -13.20 -13.55
N LYS A 12 11.98 -12.66 -13.41
CA LYS A 12 13.16 -13.19 -14.13
C LYS A 12 14.22 -13.81 -13.23
N LYS A 13 14.17 -13.54 -11.92
CA LYS A 13 15.21 -13.95 -10.98
C LYS A 13 15.01 -15.36 -10.41
N TYR A 14 13.79 -15.90 -10.45
CA TYR A 14 13.46 -17.21 -9.92
C TYR A 14 12.71 -18.00 -11.00
N ASP A 15 12.88 -19.32 -11.04
CA ASP A 15 12.18 -20.21 -11.98
C ASP A 15 10.72 -20.42 -11.53
N TRP A 16 9.93 -19.33 -11.37
CA TRP A 16 8.53 -19.35 -10.90
C TRP A 16 7.54 -19.76 -11.99
N LYS A 17 8.03 -20.33 -13.10
CA LYS A 17 7.18 -20.90 -14.13
C LYS A 17 6.22 -21.86 -13.45
N MET A 18 4.94 -21.46 -13.45
CA MET A 18 3.76 -22.19 -13.02
C MET A 18 3.41 -22.10 -11.52
N ILE A 19 3.13 -20.89 -11.01
CA ILE A 19 2.03 -20.75 -10.04
C ILE A 19 0.74 -20.94 -10.85
N ASN A 20 0.03 -22.02 -10.57
CA ASN A 20 -1.21 -22.37 -11.26
C ASN A 20 -2.44 -22.23 -10.36
N LYS A 21 -2.28 -22.30 -9.04
CA LYS A 21 -3.39 -22.21 -8.09
C LYS A 21 -3.25 -20.99 -7.18
N LEU A 22 -4.03 -19.95 -7.49
CA LEU A 22 -4.14 -18.73 -6.70
C LEU A 22 -5.40 -18.79 -5.82
N LEU A 23 -5.21 -18.62 -4.52
CA LEU A 23 -6.29 -18.51 -3.56
C LEU A 23 -6.42 -17.07 -3.09
N VAL A 24 -7.58 -16.45 -3.30
CA VAL A 24 -7.82 -15.05 -2.94
C VAL A 24 -8.73 -14.99 -1.71
N TYR A 25 -8.27 -14.30 -0.67
CA TYR A 25 -9.08 -13.97 0.50
C TYR A 25 -8.81 -12.51 0.88
N LEU A 26 -9.35 -11.61 0.05
CA LEU A 26 -9.38 -10.17 0.27
C LEU A 26 -10.81 -9.75 0.55
N THR A 27 -11.21 -9.82 1.82
CA THR A 27 -12.51 -9.31 2.27
C THR A 27 -12.37 -8.29 3.38
N HIS A 28 -13.27 -7.31 3.39
CA HIS A 28 -13.39 -6.30 4.43
C HIS A 28 -14.86 -5.92 4.67
N PRO A 29 -15.34 -5.92 5.93
CA PRO A 29 -16.76 -5.77 6.24
C PRO A 29 -17.33 -4.38 5.97
N HIS A 30 -16.48 -3.35 5.87
CA HIS A 30 -16.93 -1.95 5.82
C HIS A 30 -16.42 -1.15 4.64
N VAL A 31 -15.42 -1.66 3.90
CA VAL A 31 -14.71 -0.89 2.86
C VAL A 31 -14.74 -1.69 1.60
N ASP A 32 -15.68 -1.37 0.72
CA ASP A 32 -15.90 -2.09 -0.54
C ASP A 32 -14.65 -2.12 -1.44
N ALA A 33 -13.90 -1.01 -1.46
CA ALA A 33 -12.65 -0.91 -2.21
C ALA A 33 -11.55 -1.87 -1.75
N TRP A 34 -11.71 -2.52 -0.58
CA TRP A 34 -10.77 -3.51 -0.06
C TRP A 34 -11.22 -4.95 -0.33
N ASN A 35 -12.39 -5.15 -0.94
CA ASN A 35 -12.84 -6.46 -1.37
C ASN A 35 -12.29 -6.81 -2.75
N PHE A 36 -12.00 -8.09 -2.98
CA PHE A 36 -11.79 -8.59 -4.34
C PHE A 36 -13.11 -8.57 -5.11
N LYS A 37 -13.06 -8.12 -6.38
CA LYS A 37 -14.24 -7.93 -7.23
C LYS A 37 -14.12 -8.78 -8.50
N PRO A 38 -15.24 -9.12 -9.17
CA PRO A 38 -15.21 -9.90 -10.41
C PRO A 38 -14.32 -9.30 -11.51
N GLU A 39 -14.25 -7.96 -11.60
CA GLU A 39 -13.37 -7.26 -12.52
C GLU A 39 -11.88 -7.56 -12.29
N HIS A 40 -11.46 -7.78 -11.04
CA HIS A 40 -10.07 -8.17 -10.73
C HIS A 40 -9.76 -9.59 -11.21
N GLU A 41 -10.73 -10.50 -11.13
CA GLU A 41 -10.59 -11.88 -11.62
C GLU A 41 -10.35 -11.91 -13.12
N GLN A 42 -11.13 -11.12 -13.87
CA GLN A 42 -10.98 -10.99 -15.32
C GLN A 42 -9.60 -10.43 -15.71
N ILE A 43 -9.11 -9.44 -14.98
CA ILE A 43 -7.76 -8.88 -15.17
C ILE A 43 -6.70 -9.96 -14.94
N LEU A 44 -6.79 -10.73 -13.85
CA LEU A 44 -5.83 -11.79 -13.54
C LEU A 44 -5.85 -12.89 -14.60
N ALA A 45 -7.03 -13.36 -15.01
CA ALA A 45 -7.18 -14.38 -16.05
C ALA A 45 -6.59 -13.93 -17.39
N GLY A 46 -6.74 -12.64 -17.74
CA GLY A 46 -6.15 -12.07 -18.96
C GLY A 46 -4.63 -11.89 -18.91
N GLN A 47 -4.05 -11.68 -17.73
CA GLN A 47 -2.61 -11.45 -17.55
C GLN A 47 -1.81 -12.74 -17.30
N VAL A 48 -2.44 -13.77 -16.74
CA VAL A 48 -1.79 -15.03 -16.38
C VAL A 48 -2.59 -16.21 -16.94
N PRO A 49 -2.37 -16.58 -18.22
CA PRO A 49 -3.05 -17.71 -18.83
C PRO A 49 -2.79 -19.02 -18.06
N GLY A 50 -3.86 -19.78 -17.77
CA GLY A 50 -3.77 -21.05 -17.05
C GLY A 50 -3.78 -20.92 -15.52
N LEU A 51 -3.91 -19.72 -14.97
CA LEU A 51 -4.08 -19.50 -13.54
C LEU A 51 -5.50 -19.88 -13.10
N GLU A 52 -5.61 -20.89 -12.24
CA GLU A 52 -6.82 -21.25 -11.52
C GLU A 52 -6.96 -20.33 -10.30
N VAL A 53 -7.97 -19.45 -10.34
CA VAL A 53 -8.27 -18.52 -9.24
C VAL A 53 -9.45 -19.07 -8.44
N THR A 54 -9.25 -19.23 -7.13
CA THR A 54 -10.33 -19.54 -6.18
C THR A 54 -10.51 -18.33 -5.28
N VAL A 55 -11.70 -17.72 -5.30
CA VAL A 55 -12.03 -16.57 -4.44
C VAL A 55 -12.82 -17.06 -3.23
N CYS A 56 -12.29 -16.82 -2.04
CA CYS A 56 -12.95 -17.12 -0.77
C CYS A 56 -13.47 -15.85 -0.12
N TYR A 57 -14.70 -15.91 0.40
CA TYR A 57 -15.32 -14.76 1.07
C TYR A 57 -15.27 -14.86 2.60
N HIS A 58 -14.90 -16.04 3.11
CA HIS A 58 -14.97 -16.40 4.53
C HIS A 58 -13.70 -17.13 4.93
N LEU A 59 -13.27 -16.96 6.19
CA LEU A 59 -12.06 -17.61 6.69
C LEU A 59 -12.14 -19.15 6.63
N ALA A 60 -13.29 -19.74 6.94
CA ALA A 60 -13.46 -21.20 6.90
C ALA A 60 -13.24 -21.78 5.50
N GLU A 61 -13.71 -21.06 4.48
CA GLU A 61 -13.53 -21.40 3.08
C GLU A 61 -12.06 -21.28 2.67
N PHE A 62 -11.42 -20.15 3.02
CA PHE A 62 -10.00 -19.94 2.80
C PHE A 62 -9.15 -21.07 3.40
N LEU A 63 -9.37 -21.43 4.66
CA LEU A 63 -8.61 -22.49 5.33
C LEU A 63 -8.86 -23.89 4.74
N LYS A 64 -10.04 -24.13 4.15
CA LYS A 64 -10.35 -25.39 3.45
C LYS A 64 -9.53 -25.54 2.16
N HIS A 65 -9.33 -24.44 1.43
CA HIS A 65 -8.61 -24.44 0.15
C HIS A 65 -7.10 -24.20 0.29
N LEU A 66 -6.65 -23.62 1.41
CA LEU A 66 -5.24 -23.31 1.66
C LEU A 66 -4.25 -24.47 1.42
N PRO A 67 -4.55 -25.75 1.76
CA PRO A 67 -3.59 -26.84 1.56
C PRO A 67 -3.17 -27.10 0.11
N SER A 68 -3.99 -26.72 -0.87
CA SER A 68 -3.70 -26.90 -2.30
C SER A 68 -3.20 -25.62 -2.99
N ALA A 69 -3.24 -24.48 -2.31
CA ALA A 69 -2.85 -23.19 -2.86
C ALA A 69 -1.33 -23.08 -3.04
N GLU A 70 -0.90 -22.54 -4.18
CA GLU A 70 0.50 -22.23 -4.45
C GLU A 70 0.82 -20.76 -4.20
N ALA A 71 -0.18 -19.90 -4.35
CA ALA A 71 -0.12 -18.51 -3.99
C ALA A 71 -1.40 -18.08 -3.28
N VAL A 72 -1.28 -17.11 -2.38
CA VAL A 72 -2.42 -16.45 -1.76
C VAL A 72 -2.39 -14.95 -1.96
N VAL A 73 -3.57 -14.33 -2.11
CA VAL A 73 -3.74 -12.87 -2.02
C VAL A 73 -4.61 -12.55 -0.81
N VAL A 74 -4.03 -11.89 0.20
CA VAL A 74 -4.68 -11.68 1.51
C VAL A 74 -4.34 -10.33 2.14
N TRP A 75 -5.21 -9.84 3.03
CA TRP A 75 -4.91 -8.68 3.87
C TRP A 75 -4.01 -9.05 5.06
N TYR A 76 -4.15 -10.28 5.57
CA TYR A 76 -3.39 -10.79 6.70
C TYR A 76 -3.13 -12.29 6.55
N PHE A 77 -2.07 -12.78 7.19
CA PHE A 77 -1.73 -14.21 7.21
C PHE A 77 -1.15 -14.57 8.57
N LYS A 78 -1.81 -15.48 9.29
CA LYS A 78 -1.40 -15.89 10.64
C LYS A 78 -0.35 -16.98 10.61
N LYS A 79 0.53 -17.00 11.62
CA LYS A 79 1.57 -18.02 11.74
C LYS A 79 1.01 -19.44 11.80
N GLU A 80 -0.11 -19.63 12.50
CA GLU A 80 -0.80 -20.92 12.67
C GLU A 80 -1.34 -21.52 11.35
N TRP A 81 -1.37 -20.75 10.25
CA TRP A 81 -1.81 -21.22 8.94
C TRP A 81 -0.66 -21.80 8.10
N GLN A 82 0.59 -21.51 8.48
CA GLN A 82 1.77 -21.94 7.73
C GLN A 82 1.82 -23.47 7.58
N ASP A 83 1.55 -24.20 8.66
CA ASP A 83 1.56 -25.68 8.65
C ASP A 83 0.43 -26.28 7.79
N LYS A 84 -0.60 -25.49 7.48
CA LYS A 84 -1.73 -25.89 6.63
C LYS A 84 -1.50 -25.57 5.15
N ALA A 85 -0.37 -24.96 4.79
CA ALA A 85 -0.10 -24.45 3.45
C ALA A 85 1.17 -25.09 2.84
N PRO A 86 1.26 -26.43 2.71
CA PRO A 86 2.50 -27.14 2.34
C PRO A 86 2.99 -26.84 0.91
N ARG A 87 2.14 -26.27 0.05
CA ARG A 87 2.44 -25.92 -1.35
C ARG A 87 2.67 -24.44 -1.55
N LEU A 88 2.54 -23.62 -0.51
CA LEU A 88 2.55 -22.17 -0.62
C LEU A 88 3.93 -21.64 -0.96
N LYS A 89 4.02 -20.96 -2.10
CA LYS A 89 5.24 -20.35 -2.65
C LYS A 89 5.22 -18.83 -2.55
N LEU A 90 4.02 -18.22 -2.52
CA LEU A 90 3.84 -16.78 -2.53
C LEU A 90 2.67 -16.32 -1.63
N ILE A 91 2.93 -15.34 -0.77
CA ILE A 91 1.91 -14.50 -0.16
C ILE A 91 1.99 -13.12 -0.81
N ALA A 92 0.90 -12.68 -1.44
CA ALA A 92 0.76 -11.32 -1.91
C ALA A 92 -0.25 -10.57 -1.02
N THR A 93 0.10 -9.35 -0.63
CA THR A 93 -0.83 -8.44 0.05
C THR A 93 -0.84 -7.08 -0.63
N PRO A 94 -2.02 -6.48 -0.87
CA PRO A 94 -2.09 -5.10 -1.37
C PRO A 94 -1.61 -4.07 -0.33
N ALA A 95 -1.47 -4.46 0.94
CA ALA A 95 -1.01 -3.57 2.00
C ALA A 95 0.47 -3.17 1.81
N ALA A 96 0.79 -1.91 2.15
CA ALA A 96 2.17 -1.44 2.19
C ALA A 96 2.92 -1.93 3.45
N GLY A 97 2.19 -2.07 4.56
CA GLY A 97 2.73 -2.50 5.84
C GLY A 97 3.03 -3.99 5.90
N THR A 98 3.84 -4.37 6.88
CA THR A 98 4.26 -5.76 7.10
C THR A 98 3.57 -6.41 8.30
N ASP A 99 2.87 -5.62 9.12
CA ASP A 99 2.38 -6.01 10.45
C ASP A 99 1.36 -7.15 10.42
N TRP A 100 0.65 -7.32 9.30
CA TRP A 100 -0.46 -8.26 9.17
C TRP A 100 -0.06 -9.62 8.61
N ILE A 101 1.21 -9.80 8.23
CA ILE A 101 1.77 -11.07 7.78
C ILE A 101 2.71 -11.57 8.87
N GLU A 102 2.24 -12.53 9.69
CA GLU A 102 2.94 -13.00 10.90
C GLU A 102 4.07 -13.99 10.62
N ILE A 103 4.41 -14.21 9.35
CA ILE A 103 5.50 -15.08 8.93
C ILE A 103 6.49 -14.31 8.08
N SER A 104 7.72 -14.80 8.03
CA SER A 104 8.79 -14.21 7.22
C SER A 104 8.94 -14.97 5.91
N SER A 105 9.48 -14.30 4.89
CA SER A 105 9.90 -14.99 3.67
C SER A 105 11.03 -15.97 3.98
N GLY A 106 11.13 -17.00 3.15
CA GLY A 106 12.16 -18.03 3.24
C GLY A 106 12.58 -18.51 1.85
N GLU A 107 13.34 -19.59 1.81
CA GLU A 107 13.84 -20.17 0.55
C GLU A 107 12.68 -20.55 -0.40
N ASN A 108 11.63 -21.17 0.16
CA ASN A 108 10.49 -21.67 -0.61
C ASN A 108 9.24 -20.77 -0.57
N LEU A 109 9.28 -19.67 0.20
CA LEU A 109 8.13 -18.79 0.39
C LEU A 109 8.52 -17.32 0.24
N GLN A 110 7.91 -16.65 -0.72
CA GLN A 110 8.06 -15.21 -0.91
C GLN A 110 6.87 -14.45 -0.36
N ILE A 111 7.12 -13.22 0.11
CA ILE A 111 6.08 -12.29 0.56
C ILE A 111 6.20 -11.01 -0.26
N SER A 112 5.12 -10.63 -0.93
CA SER A 112 5.02 -9.44 -1.77
C SER A 112 4.04 -8.45 -1.15
N HIS A 113 4.50 -7.23 -0.91
CA HIS A 113 3.71 -6.12 -0.38
C HIS A 113 3.35 -5.11 -1.47
N GLY A 114 2.21 -4.44 -1.31
CA GLY A 114 1.70 -3.44 -2.24
C GLY A 114 2.67 -2.26 -2.41
N GLY A 115 3.05 -1.98 -3.66
CA GLY A 115 4.00 -0.92 -4.01
C GLY A 115 3.37 0.39 -4.51
N PHE A 116 2.05 0.45 -4.70
CA PHE A 116 1.36 1.54 -5.40
C PHE A 116 1.07 2.78 -4.53
N HIS A 117 1.17 2.65 -3.21
CA HIS A 117 0.77 3.69 -2.24
C HIS A 117 1.60 4.98 -2.29
N GLY A 118 2.76 4.96 -2.95
CA GLY A 118 3.76 6.03 -2.88
C GLY A 118 3.22 7.43 -3.13
N TRP A 119 2.62 7.67 -4.31
CA TRP A 119 2.09 8.98 -4.66
C TRP A 119 0.81 9.33 -3.90
N MET A 120 -0.08 8.37 -3.65
CA MET A 120 -1.29 8.61 -2.85
C MET A 120 -0.96 9.14 -1.44
N ILE A 121 0.06 8.56 -0.80
CA ILE A 121 0.53 9.00 0.51
C ILE A 121 1.28 10.34 0.39
N ALA A 122 2.08 10.53 -0.66
CA ALA A 122 2.77 11.80 -0.87
C ALA A 122 1.80 12.98 -1.07
N GLU A 123 0.69 12.79 -1.80
CA GLU A 123 -0.37 13.78 -1.93
C GLU A 123 -1.00 14.11 -0.58
N SER A 124 -1.37 13.10 0.19
CA SER A 124 -1.99 13.26 1.52
C SER A 124 -1.06 13.99 2.49
N VAL A 125 0.21 13.60 2.55
CA VAL A 125 1.22 14.23 3.41
C VAL A 125 1.49 15.66 2.99
N THR A 126 1.66 15.92 1.69
CA THR A 126 1.88 17.29 1.18
C THR A 126 0.69 18.19 1.48
N GLY A 127 -0.54 17.69 1.29
CA GLY A 127 -1.78 18.38 1.66
C GLY A 127 -1.84 18.72 3.15
N ALA A 128 -1.51 17.77 4.02
CA ALA A 128 -1.45 17.99 5.46
C ALA A 128 -0.40 19.05 5.84
N MET A 129 0.81 18.99 5.25
CA MET A 129 1.85 20.00 5.47
C MET A 129 1.37 21.41 5.09
N LEU A 130 0.73 21.56 3.93
CA LEU A 130 0.15 22.83 3.50
C LEU A 130 -0.97 23.30 4.42
N TYR A 131 -1.82 22.39 4.89
CA TYR A 131 -2.89 22.70 5.84
C TYR A 131 -2.36 23.34 7.12
N PHE A 132 -1.31 22.75 7.69
CA PHE A 132 -0.66 23.30 8.89
C PHE A 132 0.13 24.57 8.60
N CYS A 133 0.87 24.65 7.49
CA CYS A 133 1.62 25.85 7.13
C CYS A 133 0.71 27.05 6.83
N LYS A 134 -0.48 26.87 6.24
CA LYS A 134 -1.32 27.97 5.77
C LYS A 134 -2.46 28.35 6.72
N ALA A 135 -2.42 27.85 7.95
CA ALA A 135 -3.38 28.15 9.00
C ALA A 135 -4.84 27.96 8.53
N PHE A 136 -5.12 26.97 7.67
CA PHE A 136 -6.45 26.81 7.06
C PHE A 136 -7.54 26.55 8.11
N ALA A 137 -7.23 25.78 9.16
CA ALA A 137 -8.14 25.56 10.29
C ALA A 137 -8.62 26.88 10.90
N LEU A 138 -7.66 27.77 11.22
CA LEU A 138 -7.94 29.06 11.82
C LEU A 138 -8.69 29.98 10.84
N SER A 139 -8.24 30.01 9.58
CA SER A 139 -8.88 30.80 8.52
C SER A 139 -10.36 30.40 8.34
N SER A 140 -10.64 29.10 8.28
CA SER A 140 -12.01 28.57 8.19
C SER A 140 -12.84 28.96 9.41
N ALA A 141 -12.29 28.83 10.63
CA ALA A 141 -13.01 29.19 11.85
C ALA A 141 -13.34 30.70 11.92
N MET A 142 -12.43 31.56 11.46
CA MET A 142 -12.68 33.01 11.39
C MET A 142 -13.71 33.36 10.30
N GLN A 143 -13.67 32.66 9.17
CA GLN A 143 -14.65 32.82 8.09
C GLN A 143 -16.07 32.45 8.54
N THR A 144 -16.26 31.32 9.25
CA THR A 144 -17.56 30.93 9.80
C THR A 144 -18.13 31.98 10.76
N GLN A 145 -17.25 32.66 11.50
CA GLN A 145 -17.61 33.77 12.39
C GLN A 145 -17.78 35.11 11.66
N LYS A 146 -17.64 35.14 10.32
CA LYS A 146 -17.66 36.34 9.48
C LYS A 146 -16.62 37.39 9.92
N LYS A 147 -15.48 36.93 10.45
CA LYS A 147 -14.39 37.79 10.94
C LYS A 147 -13.23 37.84 9.96
N TRP A 148 -12.86 39.06 9.57
CA TRP A 148 -11.66 39.31 8.77
C TRP A 148 -10.41 39.46 9.66
N ALA A 149 -9.98 38.36 10.29
CA ALA A 149 -8.97 38.33 11.34
C ALA A 149 -7.51 38.35 10.81
N ARG A 150 -7.18 39.31 9.94
CA ARG A 150 -5.88 39.42 9.24
C ARG A 150 -4.67 39.17 10.13
N LYS A 151 -4.51 39.97 11.19
CA LYS A 151 -3.36 39.89 12.10
C LYS A 151 -3.22 38.50 12.72
N LYS A 152 -4.31 37.98 13.27
CA LYS A 152 -4.33 36.67 13.93
C LYS A 152 -3.96 35.53 12.98
N ILE A 153 -4.37 35.61 11.72
CA ILE A 153 -4.05 34.61 10.69
C ILE A 153 -2.60 34.77 10.21
N SER A 154 -2.16 35.99 9.90
CA SER A 154 -0.79 36.25 9.43
C SER A 154 0.27 35.78 10.43
N ASP A 155 0.00 35.94 11.72
CA ASP A 155 0.91 35.51 12.80
C ASP A 155 1.07 33.97 12.88
N ARG A 156 0.26 33.21 12.16
CA ARG A 156 0.25 31.74 12.15
C ARG A 156 0.66 31.11 10.83
N ILE A 157 0.71 31.88 9.74
CA ILE A 157 1.10 31.37 8.43
C ILE A 157 2.61 31.13 8.42
N GLN A 158 3.01 29.96 7.92
CA GLN A 158 4.37 29.57 7.63
C GLN A 158 4.50 29.23 6.14
N SER A 159 5.73 29.20 5.65
CA SER A 159 6.03 28.78 4.29
C SER A 159 6.58 27.37 4.27
N LEU A 160 6.00 26.52 3.41
CA LEU A 160 6.64 25.27 3.02
C LEU A 160 7.82 25.54 2.07
N TYR A 161 7.79 26.67 1.34
CA TYR A 161 8.87 27.03 0.43
C TYR A 161 10.20 27.18 1.20
N ARG A 162 11.21 26.40 0.79
CA ARG A 162 12.54 26.33 1.40
C ARG A 162 12.56 25.91 2.86
N ALA A 163 11.49 25.27 3.35
CA ALA A 163 11.46 24.73 4.70
C ALA A 163 12.48 23.60 4.88
N LYS A 164 12.94 23.41 6.12
CA LYS A 164 13.64 22.18 6.53
C LYS A 164 12.58 21.15 6.93
N VAL A 165 12.62 19.98 6.31
CA VAL A 165 11.65 18.91 6.54
C VAL A 165 12.41 17.63 6.91
N THR A 166 12.08 17.06 8.07
CA THR A 166 12.64 15.77 8.48
C THR A 166 11.68 14.64 8.10
N ILE A 167 12.16 13.60 7.41
CA ILE A 167 11.37 12.42 7.05
C ILE A 167 11.88 11.21 7.84
N LEU A 168 11.17 10.87 8.92
CA LEU A 168 11.48 9.68 9.71
C LEU A 168 10.90 8.43 9.02
N GLY A 169 11.77 7.68 8.34
CA GLY A 169 11.43 6.50 7.54
C GLY A 169 11.52 6.77 6.04
N PHE A 170 12.70 6.51 5.45
CA PHE A 170 13.01 6.85 4.04
C PHE A 170 12.98 5.63 3.10
N GLY A 171 11.96 4.78 3.25
CA GLY A 171 11.68 3.66 2.36
C GLY A 171 11.03 4.08 1.04
N LYS A 172 10.26 3.19 0.39
CA LYS A 172 9.56 3.49 -0.88
C LYS A 172 8.66 4.73 -0.78
N ILE A 173 7.86 4.82 0.27
CA ILE A 173 6.94 5.95 0.51
C ILE A 173 7.72 7.23 0.85
N GLY A 174 8.62 7.17 1.83
CA GLY A 174 9.43 8.33 2.25
C GLY A 174 10.24 8.93 1.09
N THR A 175 10.77 8.08 0.21
CA THR A 175 11.48 8.53 -1.01
C THR A 175 10.56 9.33 -1.93
N ILE A 176 9.32 8.88 -2.16
CA ILE A 176 8.37 9.57 -3.03
C ILE A 176 7.87 10.88 -2.38
N ILE A 177 7.64 10.89 -1.06
CA ILE A 177 7.38 12.13 -0.31
C ILE A 177 8.52 13.13 -0.53
N GLY A 178 9.77 12.68 -0.38
CA GLY A 178 10.93 13.52 -0.62
C GLY A 178 10.97 14.08 -2.05
N GLN A 179 10.59 13.29 -3.06
CA GLN A 179 10.47 13.76 -4.44
C GLN A 179 9.37 14.82 -4.59
N ALA A 180 8.19 14.61 -4.00
CA ALA A 180 7.07 15.54 -4.05
C ALA A 180 7.39 16.90 -3.41
N LEU A 181 8.31 16.94 -2.44
CA LEU A 181 8.72 18.16 -1.76
C LEU A 181 9.82 18.96 -2.49
N LYS A 182 10.50 18.37 -3.48
CA LYS A 182 11.58 19.05 -4.22
C LYS A 182 11.15 20.35 -4.90
N PRO A 183 9.98 20.44 -5.58
CA PRO A 183 9.55 21.68 -6.22
C PRO A 183 9.36 22.85 -5.25
N PHE A 184 9.12 22.58 -3.96
CA PHE A 184 9.02 23.61 -2.91
C PHE A 184 10.40 24.09 -2.42
N GLY A 185 11.50 23.53 -2.92
CA GLY A 185 12.85 23.88 -2.49
C GLY A 185 13.18 23.43 -1.07
N CYS A 186 12.43 22.47 -0.51
CA CYS A 186 12.64 21.97 0.84
C CYS A 186 14.03 21.34 1.00
N THR A 187 14.66 21.57 2.16
CA THR A 187 15.85 20.82 2.58
C THR A 187 15.39 19.62 3.38
N LEU A 188 15.65 18.42 2.87
CA LEU A 188 15.25 17.16 3.51
C LEU A 188 16.32 16.67 4.48
N THR A 189 15.91 16.15 5.64
CA THR A 189 16.80 15.50 6.63
C THR A 189 16.20 14.19 7.08
#